data_AF-A0AAW5XUQ1-F1
#
_entry.id   AF-A0AAW5XUQ1-F1
#
_cell.length_a   1.000
_cell.length_b   1.000
_cell.length_c   1.000
_cell.angle_alpha   90.00
_cell.angle_beta   90.00
_cell.angle_gamma   90.00
#
_symmetry.space_group_name_H-M   'P 1'
#
loop_
_entity.id
_entity.type
_entity.pdbx_description
1 polymer ?
#
loop_
_entity_poly.entity_id
_entity_poly.type
_entity_poly.pdbx_seq_one_letter_code
_entity_poly.pdbx_strand_id
1 'polypeptide(L)' 'MNIIINFEPFNPIMNDIAIKLAMVLFIPLFLALLVKVILMKFMRESVAGRLAYLSCLFFMYYVFKFVTE' A
#
# COMPACT_ATOMS: atom_id res chain seq x y z
N MET A 1 -12.44 25.22 24.32
CA MET A 1 -11.89 23.94 24.81
C MET A 1 -10.71 23.60 23.92
N ASN A 2 -9.47 23.84 24.38
CA ASN A 2 -8.28 23.47 23.63
C ASN A 2 -8.03 21.97 23.85
N ILE A 3 -8.35 21.16 22.85
CA ILE A 3 -7.94 19.75 22.83
C ILE A 3 -6.47 19.76 22.42
N ILE A 4 -5.58 19.90 23.40
CA ILE A 4 -4.14 19.71 23.19
C ILE A 4 -3.96 18.21 23.02
N ILE A 5 -3.74 17.77 21.77
CA ILE A 5 -3.45 16.37 21.47
C ILE A 5 -2.04 16.10 21.98
N ASN A 6 -1.95 15.40 23.10
CA ASN A 6 -0.68 14.98 23.68
C ASN A 6 -0.17 13.80 22.85
N PHE A 7 0.69 14.07 21.86
CA PHE A 7 1.38 13.03 21.10
C PHE A 7 2.51 12.50 21.98
N GLU A 8 2.17 11.62 22.91
CA GLU A 8 3.17 10.77 23.55
C GLU A 8 3.89 10.00 22.42
N PRO A 9 5.22 10.07 22.33
CA PRO A 9 5.94 9.39 21.27
C PRO A 9 5.62 7.90 21.35
N PHE A 10 5.12 7.35 20.24
CA PHE A 10 4.88 5.91 20.16
C PHE A 10 6.15 5.16 20.56
N ASN A 11 5.99 4.09 21.34
CA ASN A 11 7.07 3.15 21.62
C ASN A 11 7.77 2.83 20.28
N PRO A 12 9.11 2.96 20.17
CA PRO A 12 9.83 2.76 18.90
C PRO A 12 9.45 1.45 18.18
N ILE A 13 9.11 0.40 18.92
CA ILE A 13 8.60 -0.87 18.38
C ILE A 13 7.25 -0.69 17.66
N MET A 14 6.31 0.04 18.26
CA MET A 14 5.01 0.32 17.65
C MET A 14 5.14 1.21 16.42
N ASN A 15 6.07 2.15 16.43
CA ASN A 15 6.34 2.99 15.27
C ASN A 15 6.91 2.18 14.09
N ASP A 16 7.87 1.29 14.36
CA ASP A 16 8.45 0.41 13.33
C ASP A 16 7.37 -0.51 12.71
N ILE A 17 6.53 -1.13 13.54
CA ILE A 17 5.41 -1.96 13.07
C ILE A 17 4.43 -1.16 12.22
N ALA A 18 4.06 0.05 12.66
CA ALA A 18 3.14 0.91 11.93
C ALA A 18 3.70 1.31 10.55
N ILE A 19 4.98 1.68 10.49
CA ILE A 19 5.66 2.03 9.24
C ILE A 19 5.71 0.82 8.29
N LYS A 20 6.07 -0.37 8.80
CA LYS A 20 6.11 -1.62 8.03
C LYS A 20 4.75 -2.00 7.47
N LEU A 21 3.70 -1.93 8.28
CA LEU A 21 2.32 -2.16 7.84
C LEU A 21 1.89 -1.15 6.79
N ALA A 22 2.21 0.14 6.98
CA ALA A 22 1.91 1.17 6.01
C ALA A 22 2.60 0.88 4.67
N MET A 23 3.88 0.48 4.68
CA MET A 23 4.59 0.10 3.46
C MET A 23 3.90 -1.07 2.75
N VAL A 24 3.58 -2.15 3.46
CA VAL A 24 2.93 -3.35 2.90
C VAL A 24 1.55 -3.07 2.31
N LEU A 25 0.83 -2.07 2.80
CA LEU A 25 -0.51 -1.75 2.31
C LEU A 25 -0.50 -0.66 1.22
N PHE A 26 0.18 0.45 1.47
CA PHE A 26 0.11 1.62 0.60
C PHE A 26 0.94 1.47 -0.67
N ILE A 27 2.14 0.88 -0.60
CA ILE A 27 3.02 0.74 -1.77
C ILE A 27 2.35 -0.12 -2.85
N PRO A 28 1.86 -1.35 -2.55
CA PRO A 28 1.19 -2.18 -3.56
C PRO A 28 -0.04 -1.52 -4.17
N LEU A 29 -0.84 -0.84 -3.34
CA LEU A 29 -2.05 -0.16 -3.79
C LEU A 29 -1.72 0.95 -4.80
N PHE A 30 -0.69 1.75 -4.52
CA PHE A 30 -0.28 2.85 -5.39
C PHE A 30 0.25 2.33 -6.74
N LEU A 31 1.09 1.29 -6.71
CA LEU A 31 1.60 0.65 -7.94
C LEU A 31 0.46 0.02 -8.74
N ALA A 32 -0.47 -0.68 -8.09
CA ALA A 32 -1.61 -1.29 -8.75
C ALA A 32 -2.52 -0.26 -9.43
N LEU A 33 -2.76 0.88 -8.78
CA LEU A 33 -3.52 2.00 -9.37
C LEU A 33 -2.81 2.55 -10.60
N LEU A 34 -1.49 2.74 -10.55
CA LEU A 34 -0.70 3.18 -11.70
C LEU A 34 -0.81 2.19 -12.86
N VAL A 35 -0.70 0.89 -12.58
CA VAL A 35 -0.90 -0.18 -13.56
C VAL A 35 -2.31 -0.13 -14.15
N LYS A 36 -3.36 0.08 -13.33
CA LYS A 36 -4.75 0.23 -13.78
C LYS A 36 -4.89 1.38 -14.76
N VAL A 37 -4.37 2.57 -14.42
CA VAL A 37 -4.45 3.78 -15.25
C VAL A 37 -3.77 3.57 -16.60
N ILE A 38 -2.61 2.92 -16.61
CA ILE A 38 -1.90 2.58 -17.85
C ILE A 38 -2.72 1.60 -18.68
N LEU A 39 -3.19 0.49 -18.09
CA LEU A 39 -3.95 -0.55 -18.78
C LEU A 39 -5.28 -0.03 -19.34
N MET A 40 -5.98 0.87 -18.62
CA MET A 40 -7.22 1.49 -19.10
C MET A 40 -7.07 2.20 -20.44
N LYS A 41 -5.86 2.64 -20.80
CA LYS A 41 -5.59 3.24 -22.12
C LYS A 41 -5.59 2.21 -23.26
N PHE A 42 -5.30 0.95 -22.96
CA PHE A 42 -5.12 -0.11 -23.95
C PHE A 42 -6.28 -1.12 -23.98
N MET A 43 -7.04 -1.26 -22.89
CA MET A 43 -8.08 -2.27 -22.76
C MET A 43 -9.26 -1.77 -21.93
N ARG A 44 -10.38 -2.52 -22.01
CA ARG A 44 -11.61 -2.20 -21.28
C ARG A 44 -11.36 -2.15 -19.77
N GLU A 45 -11.98 -1.18 -19.11
CA GLU A 45 -11.82 -0.94 -17.66
C GLU A 45 -12.04 -2.20 -16.81
N SER A 46 -12.98 -3.07 -17.17
CA SER A 46 -13.23 -4.31 -16.44
C SER A 46 -12.04 -5.29 -16.46
N VAL A 47 -11.30 -5.34 -17.58
CA VAL A 47 -10.12 -6.20 -17.74
C VAL A 47 -8.91 -5.56 -17.08
N ALA A 48 -8.71 -4.25 -17.29
CA ALA A 48 -7.67 -3.47 -16.62
C ALA A 48 -7.78 -3.54 -15.10
N GLY A 49 -9.01 -3.46 -14.55
CA GLY A 49 -9.26 -3.60 -13.12
C GLY A 49 -8.90 -4.96 -12.56
N ARG A 50 -9.22 -6.05 -13.27
CA ARG A 50 -8.85 -7.42 -12.86
C ARG A 50 -7.33 -7.63 -12.87
N LEU A 51 -6.65 -7.15 -13.90
CA LEU A 51 -5.19 -7.20 -13.99
C LEU A 51 -4.51 -6.35 -12.91
N ALA A 52 -5.03 -5.16 -12.63
CA ALA A 52 -4.55 -4.31 -11.55
C ALA A 52 -4.74 -4.96 -10.16
N TYR A 53 -5.83 -5.69 -9.94
CA TYR A 53 -6.01 -6.43 -8.69
C TYR A 53 -5.01 -7.58 -8.54
N LEU A 54 -4.77 -8.33 -9.63
CA LEU A 54 -3.75 -9.37 -9.66
C LEU A 54 -2.35 -8.81 -9.39
N SER A 55 -2.00 -7.67 -10.02
CA SER A 55 -0.72 -7.01 -9.78
C SER A 55 -0.61 -6.45 -8.36
N CYS A 56 -1.71 -5.96 -7.77
CA CYS A 56 -1.75 -5.53 -6.37
C CYS A 56 -1.36 -6.67 -5.42
N LEU A 57 -1.91 -7.87 -5.61
CA LEU A 57 -1.58 -9.04 -4.80
C LEU A 57 -0.10 -9.42 -4.96
N PHE A 58 0.42 -9.37 -6.19
CA PHE A 58 1.82 -9.63 -6.47
C PHE A 58 2.73 -8.63 -5.77
N PHE A 59 2.45 -7.33 -5.89
CA PHE A 59 3.22 -6.28 -5.21
C PHE A 59 3.15 -6.42 -3.68
N MET A 60 1.99 -6.79 -3.13
CA MET A 60 1.84 -7.00 -1.69
C MET A 60 2.73 -8.14 -1.19
N TYR A 61 2.81 -9.25 -1.93
CA TYR A 61 3.74 -10.34 -1.61
C TYR A 61 5.21 -9.89 -1.62
N TYR A 62 5.63 -9.15 -2.66
CA TYR A 62 7.02 -8.67 -2.77
C TYR A 62 7.37 -7.65 -1.69
N VAL A 63 6.48 -6.69 -1.41
CA VAL A 63 6.71 -5.70 -0.36
C VAL A 63 6.70 -6.35 1.01
N PHE A 64 5.81 -7.32 1.25
CA PHE A 64 5.81 -8.08 2.50
C PHE A 64 7.14 -8.82 2.69
N LYS A 65 7.61 -9.51 1.64
CA LYS A 65 8.91 -10.20 1.66
C LYS A 65 10.06 -9.21 1.93
N PHE A 66 10.09 -8.08 1.23
CA PHE A 66 11.11 -7.03 1.42
C PHE A 66 11.12 -6.43 2.84
N VAL A 67 9.96 -6.36 3.50
CA VAL A 67 9.84 -5.84 4.86
C VAL A 67 10.24 -6.88 5.92
N THR A 68 10.18 -8.17 5.58
CA THR A 68 10.50 -9.28 6.50
C THR A 68 11.91 -9.86 6.33
N GLU A 69 12.54 -9.71 5.16
CA GLU A 69 13.98 -9.97 4.91
C GLU A 69 14.85 -8.80 5.42
#